data_AF-A0A1F6BB88-F1
#
_entry.id   AF-A0A1F6BB88-F1
#
_cell.length_a   1.000
_cell.length_b   1.000
_cell.length_c   1.000
_cell.angle_alpha   90.00
_cell.angle_beta   90.00
_cell.angle_gamma   90.00
#
_symmetry.space_group_name_H-M   'P 1'
#
loop_
_entity.id
_entity.type
_entity.pdbx_description
1 polymer ?
#
loop_
_entity_poly.entity_id
_entity_poly.type
_entity_poly.pdbx_seq_one_letter_code
_entity_poly.pdbx_strand_id
1 'polypeptide(L)'
;MRKKSINLLIEATEEAGIYKKLKKIMPLAAGALLILFIIFYAGSLFYIRSNNREYKLLQSEIKTSEKNISKYQSTEGIYLATFGILDVVKKILEKNTSVIADSLPEILSSNSEVFRIKTLTVDRQGQAVFNVTAFSLPVLEAFVDDLQTKENEYVFSDIKAQGILREKDGSYTLNVSLKYKRNTALSG
;
A
#
# COMPACT_ATOMS: atom_id res chain seq x y z
N MET A 1 81.68 79.22 48.37
CA MET A 1 80.34 78.72 47.97
C MET A 1 80.37 77.20 47.95
N ARG A 2 79.60 76.51 48.81
CA ARG A 2 79.47 75.05 48.79
C ARG A 2 78.30 74.66 47.87
N LYS A 3 78.56 73.85 46.85
CA LYS A 3 77.51 73.28 45.98
C LYS A 3 76.62 72.36 46.83
N LYS A 4 75.33 72.67 46.92
CA LYS A 4 74.32 71.73 47.43
C LYS A 4 73.94 70.81 46.28
N SER A 5 74.21 69.51 46.39
CA SER A 5 73.60 68.50 45.51
C SER A 5 72.27 68.09 46.11
N ILE A 6 71.21 68.12 45.29
CA ILE A 6 69.92 67.56 45.63
C ILE A 6 69.93 66.13 45.12
N ASN A 7 69.77 65.16 46.01
CA ASN A 7 69.69 63.75 45.65
C ASN A 7 68.30 63.51 45.04
N LEU A 8 68.24 63.21 43.74
CA LEU A 8 67.01 62.96 42.97
C LEU A 8 66.59 61.48 42.98
N LEU A 9 67.21 60.65 43.83
CA LEU A 9 66.77 59.28 44.02
C LEU A 9 65.39 59.29 44.68
N ILE A 10 64.37 58.94 43.90
CA ILE A 10 63.04 58.63 44.43
C ILE A 10 63.24 57.46 45.40
N GLU A 11 63.12 57.70 46.69
CA GLU A 11 63.11 56.63 47.69
C GLU A 11 61.99 55.67 47.32
N ALA A 12 62.35 54.41 47.08
CA ALA A 12 61.37 53.37 46.80
C ALA A 12 60.45 53.27 48.01
N THR A 13 59.22 53.76 47.86
CA THR A 13 58.17 53.61 48.87
C THR A 13 58.10 52.15 49.26
N GLU A 14 58.20 51.85 50.56
CA GLU A 14 58.11 50.47 51.04
C GLU A 14 56.79 49.85 50.58
N GLU A 15 56.86 49.02 49.54
CA GLU A 15 55.68 48.29 49.07
C GLU A 15 55.15 47.46 50.23
N ALA A 16 53.87 47.65 50.59
CA ALA A 16 53.26 46.91 51.68
C ALA A 16 53.46 45.41 51.45
N GLY A 17 53.85 44.66 52.50
CA GLY A 17 54.36 43.29 52.37
C GLY A 17 53.42 42.30 51.66
N ILE A 18 52.13 42.62 51.58
CA ILE A 18 51.11 41.89 50.82
C ILE A 18 51.36 41.99 49.31
N TYR A 19 51.70 43.16 48.78
CA TYR A 19 51.96 43.36 47.34
C TYR A 19 53.20 42.61 46.87
N LYS A 20 54.27 42.58 47.68
CA LYS A 20 55.47 41.79 47.37
C LYS A 20 55.17 40.29 47.28
N LYS A 21 54.33 39.78 48.19
CA LYS A 21 53.88 38.37 48.15
C LYS A 21 52.99 38.08 46.95
N LEU A 22 52.05 38.97 46.62
CA LEU A 22 51.17 38.82 45.46
C LEU A 22 51.94 38.84 44.13
N LYS A 23 52.88 39.77 43.95
CA LYS A 23 53.76 39.84 42.77
C LYS A 23 54.60 38.56 42.61
N LYS A 24 54.93 37.93 43.75
CA LYS A 24 55.43 36.55 43.94
C LYS A 24 54.60 35.48 43.23
N ILE A 25 53.36 35.41 43.67
CA ILE A 25 52.47 34.25 43.52
C ILE A 25 51.60 34.36 42.27
N MET A 26 51.18 35.57 41.88
CA MET A 26 50.32 35.81 40.71
C MET A 26 50.88 35.25 39.41
N PRO A 27 52.17 35.46 39.05
CA PRO A 27 52.71 34.90 37.81
C PRO A 27 52.74 33.37 37.83
N LEU A 28 52.96 32.79 39.00
CA LEU A 28 53.04 31.34 39.21
C LEU A 28 51.64 30.70 39.10
N ALA A 29 50.64 31.35 39.69
CA ALA A 29 49.24 30.96 39.55
C ALA A 29 48.72 31.14 38.11
N ALA A 30 49.08 32.24 37.43
CA ALA A 30 48.73 32.48 36.04
C ALA A 30 49.36 31.43 35.11
N GLY A 31 50.63 31.06 35.35
CA GLY A 31 51.30 29.98 34.62
C GLY A 31 50.62 28.63 34.83
N ALA A 32 50.25 28.30 36.08
CA ALA A 32 49.52 27.06 36.38
C ALA A 32 48.14 27.01 35.70
N LEU A 33 47.40 28.12 35.68
CA LEU A 33 46.11 28.24 34.99
C LEU A 33 46.26 28.11 33.47
N LEU A 34 47.32 28.68 32.90
CA LEU A 34 47.59 28.59 31.46
C LEU A 34 47.92 27.15 31.05
N ILE A 35 48.69 26.42 31.85
CA ILE A 35 48.97 24.99 31.62
C ILE A 35 47.68 24.17 31.70
N LEU A 36 46.87 24.39 32.73
CA LEU A 36 45.55 23.76 32.86
C LEU A 36 44.66 24.02 31.64
N PHE A 37 44.60 25.28 31.19
CA PHE A 37 43.84 25.66 30.00
C PHE A 37 44.32 24.91 28.75
N ILE A 38 45.63 24.81 28.52
CA ILE A 38 46.19 24.08 27.37
C ILE A 38 45.78 22.60 27.41
N ILE A 39 45.84 21.97 28.58
CA ILE A 39 45.46 20.56 28.74
C ILE A 39 43.97 20.36 28.42
N PHE A 40 43.09 21.20 28.99
CA PHE A 40 41.65 21.12 28.72
C PHE A 40 41.33 21.40 27.25
N TYR A 41 41.98 22.39 26.64
CA TYR A 41 41.78 22.73 25.25
C TYR A 41 42.22 21.60 24.31
N ALA A 42 43.39 20.99 24.55
CA ALA A 42 43.85 19.83 23.80
C ALA A 42 42.90 18.63 23.95
N GLY A 43 42.42 18.37 25.18
CA GLY A 43 41.41 17.36 25.44
C GLY A 43 40.10 17.61 24.69
N SER A 44 39.63 18.86 24.67
CA SER A 44 38.43 19.26 23.92
C SER A 44 38.58 19.03 22.41
N LEU A 45 39.74 19.36 21.83
CA LEU A 45 40.00 19.12 20.41
C LEU A 45 39.99 17.62 20.08
N PHE A 46 40.57 16.80 20.95
CA PHE A 46 40.55 15.34 20.78
C PHE A 46 39.12 14.79 20.84
N TYR A 47 38.33 15.24 21.81
CA TYR A 47 36.92 14.85 21.95
C TYR A 47 36.10 15.22 20.71
N ILE A 48 36.19 16.47 20.23
CA ILE A 48 35.49 16.93 19.02
C ILE A 48 35.88 16.08 17.81
N ARG A 49 37.18 15.77 17.66
CA ARG A 49 37.66 14.96 16.53
C ARG A 49 37.13 13.52 16.61
N SER A 50 37.08 12.93 17.79
CA SER A 50 36.51 11.59 17.98
C SER A 50 35.02 11.57 17.66
N ASN A 51 34.26 12.52 18.20
CA ASN A 51 32.81 12.62 17.95
C ASN A 51 32.49 12.84 16.46
N ASN A 52 33.26 13.69 15.78
CA ASN A 52 33.10 13.89 14.33
C ASN A 52 33.40 12.63 13.51
N ARG A 53 34.35 11.80 13.95
CA ARG A 53 34.65 10.53 13.29
C ARG A 53 33.51 9.54 13.47
N GLU A 54 33.00 9.42 14.69
CA GLU A 54 31.88 8.54 15.03
C GLU A 54 30.61 8.94 14.27
N TYR A 55 30.30 10.24 14.22
CA TYR A 55 29.20 10.77 13.43
C TYR A 55 29.31 10.41 11.94
N LYS A 56 30.51 10.53 11.34
CA LYS A 56 30.73 10.17 9.94
C LYS A 56 30.58 8.67 9.68
N LEU A 57 31.00 7.82 10.63
CA LEU A 57 30.80 6.37 10.54
C LEU A 57 29.32 6.02 10.58
N LEU A 58 28.58 6.54 11.56
CA LEU A 58 27.12 6.36 11.68
C LEU A 58 26.39 6.83 10.41
N GLN A 59 26.76 7.99 9.86
CA GLN A 59 26.16 8.49 8.63
C GLN A 59 26.42 7.55 7.44
N SER A 60 27.60 6.93 7.37
CA SER A 60 27.94 5.95 6.34
C SER A 60 27.15 4.64 6.51
N GLU A 61 26.95 4.18 7.74
CA GLU A 61 26.12 3.01 8.05
C GLU A 61 24.66 3.25 7.68
N ILE A 62 24.10 4.41 8.06
CA ILE A 62 22.73 4.80 7.68
C ILE A 62 22.56 4.78 6.17
N LYS A 63 23.47 5.42 5.43
CA LYS A 63 23.41 5.45 3.95
C LYS A 63 23.50 4.06 3.33
N THR A 64 24.27 3.16 3.95
CA THR A 64 24.38 1.77 3.50
C THR A 64 23.09 1.00 3.76
N SER A 65 22.49 1.18 4.93
CA SER A 65 21.20 0.59 5.29
C SER A 65 20.07 1.09 4.40
N GLU A 66 19.99 2.40 4.14
CA GLU A 66 19.02 2.98 3.19
C GLU A 66 19.16 2.40 1.78
N LYS A 67 20.40 2.26 1.30
CA LYS A 67 20.68 1.63 0.00
C LYS A 67 20.25 0.17 -0.02
N ASN A 68 20.42 -0.57 1.08
CA ASN A 68 19.97 -1.95 1.18
C ASN A 68 18.44 -2.04 1.21
N ILE A 69 17.75 -1.19 1.98
CA ILE A 69 16.28 -1.12 2.00
C ILE A 69 15.73 -0.82 0.59
N SER A 70 16.31 0.15 -0.12
CA SER A 70 15.89 0.51 -1.47
C SER A 70 16.00 -0.65 -2.46
N LYS A 71 16.98 -1.55 -2.30
CA LYS A 71 17.09 -2.76 -3.15
C LYS A 71 15.91 -3.72 -2.98
N TYR A 72 15.31 -3.78 -1.79
CA TYR A 72 14.22 -4.71 -1.49
C TYR A 72 12.82 -4.10 -1.69
N GLN A 73 12.69 -2.77 -1.77
CA GLN A 73 11.41 -2.09 -1.98
C GLN A 73 10.66 -2.53 -3.25
N SER A 74 11.39 -2.76 -4.35
CA SER A 74 10.77 -3.23 -5.61
C SER A 74 10.16 -4.63 -5.44
N THR A 75 10.88 -5.51 -4.76
CA THR A 75 10.44 -6.88 -4.47
C THR A 75 9.25 -6.89 -3.50
N GLU A 76 9.28 -6.08 -2.45
CA GLU A 76 8.17 -5.91 -1.50
C GLU A 76 6.92 -5.38 -2.20
N GLY A 77 7.06 -4.39 -3.09
CA GLY A 77 5.95 -3.86 -3.90
C GLY A 77 5.29 -4.93 -4.79
N ILE A 78 6.10 -5.81 -5.40
CA ILE A 78 5.59 -6.94 -6.20
C ILE A 78 4.82 -7.93 -5.31
N TYR A 79 5.34 -8.26 -4.13
CA TYR A 79 4.64 -9.16 -3.20
C TYR A 79 3.31 -8.56 -2.72
N LEU A 80 3.30 -7.30 -2.31
CA LEU A 80 2.09 -6.60 -1.86
C LEU A 80 1.04 -6.53 -2.98
N ALA A 81 1.44 -6.22 -4.21
CA ALA A 81 0.55 -6.23 -5.36
C ALA A 81 -0.03 -7.64 -5.63
N THR A 82 0.82 -8.67 -5.55
CA THR A 82 0.41 -10.07 -5.75
C THR A 82 -0.58 -10.51 -4.68
N PHE A 83 -0.35 -10.18 -3.41
CA PHE A 83 -1.29 -10.44 -2.32
C PHE A 83 -2.62 -9.69 -2.51
N GLY A 84 -2.58 -8.44 -2.95
CA GLY A 84 -3.77 -7.65 -3.26
C GLY A 84 -4.61 -8.30 -4.37
N ILE A 85 -3.97 -8.77 -5.44
CA ILE A 85 -4.66 -9.47 -6.54
C ILE A 85 -5.26 -10.79 -6.03
N LEU A 86 -4.51 -11.58 -5.26
CA LEU A 86 -4.98 -12.85 -4.68
C LEU A 86 -6.19 -12.66 -3.77
N ASP A 87 -6.21 -11.61 -2.94
CA ASP A 87 -7.35 -11.30 -2.06
C ASP A 87 -8.60 -10.91 -2.87
N VAL A 88 -8.42 -10.15 -3.97
CA VAL A 88 -9.51 -9.83 -4.89
C VAL A 88 -10.05 -11.09 -5.58
N VAL A 89 -9.16 -11.96 -6.07
CA VAL A 89 -9.55 -13.24 -6.69
C VAL A 89 -10.29 -14.12 -5.68
N LYS A 90 -9.78 -14.24 -4.45
CA LYS A 90 -10.41 -14.98 -3.36
C LYS A 90 -11.80 -14.43 -3.05
N LYS A 91 -11.97 -13.11 -2.95
CA LYS A 91 -13.28 -12.45 -2.76
C LYS A 91 -14.24 -12.66 -3.94
N ILE A 92 -13.73 -12.76 -5.17
CA ILE A 92 -14.55 -13.09 -6.33
C ILE A 92 -15.04 -14.54 -6.24
N LEU A 93 -14.16 -15.47 -5.86
CA LEU A 93 -14.46 -16.90 -5.74
C LEU A 93 -15.39 -17.22 -4.57
N GLU A 94 -15.21 -16.57 -3.42
CA GLU A 94 -16.00 -16.81 -2.20
C GLU A 94 -17.41 -16.22 -2.26
N LYS A 95 -17.68 -15.23 -3.13
CA LYS A 95 -18.90 -14.42 -3.03
C LYS A 95 -19.99 -14.74 -4.06
N ASN A 96 -19.81 -15.67 -5.01
CA ASN A 96 -20.81 -15.85 -6.09
C ASN A 96 -20.86 -17.22 -6.80
N THR A 97 -20.43 -18.32 -6.17
CA THR A 97 -20.52 -19.63 -6.83
C THR A 97 -21.87 -20.33 -6.69
N SER A 98 -22.68 -20.08 -5.64
CA SER A 98 -23.95 -20.82 -5.45
C SER A 98 -25.04 -20.45 -6.45
N VAL A 99 -25.32 -19.16 -6.66
CA VAL A 99 -26.39 -18.72 -7.59
C VAL A 99 -26.06 -19.08 -9.04
N ILE A 100 -24.78 -18.97 -9.42
CA ILE A 100 -24.32 -19.33 -10.76
C ILE A 100 -24.30 -20.86 -10.94
N ALA A 101 -23.81 -21.62 -9.95
CA ALA A 101 -23.79 -23.08 -10.01
C ALA A 101 -25.20 -23.71 -9.98
N ASP A 102 -26.17 -23.09 -9.32
CA ASP A 102 -27.54 -23.60 -9.23
C ASP A 102 -28.38 -23.24 -10.49
N SER A 103 -28.11 -22.10 -11.13
CA SER A 103 -28.89 -21.62 -12.30
C SER A 103 -28.37 -22.12 -13.66
N LEU A 104 -27.06 -22.38 -13.79
CA LEU A 104 -26.47 -22.89 -15.04
C LEU A 104 -27.04 -24.24 -15.48
N PRO A 105 -27.19 -25.25 -14.60
CA PRO A 105 -27.78 -26.54 -14.97
C PRO A 105 -29.23 -26.43 -15.44
N GLU A 106 -30.04 -25.55 -14.83
CA GLU A 106 -31.45 -25.35 -15.20
C GLU A 106 -31.63 -24.70 -16.58
N ILE A 107 -30.68 -23.83 -16.98
CA ILE A 107 -30.69 -23.20 -18.29
C ILE A 107 -30.08 -24.14 -19.33
N LEU A 108 -29.01 -24.84 -18.99
CA LEU A 108 -28.33 -25.78 -19.91
C LEU A 108 -29.11 -27.09 -20.11
N SER A 109 -29.93 -27.52 -19.15
CA SER A 109 -30.82 -28.70 -19.30
C SER A 109 -31.89 -28.49 -20.36
N SER A 110 -32.22 -27.24 -20.67
CA SER A 110 -33.11 -26.92 -21.80
C SER A 110 -32.43 -27.09 -23.16
N ASN A 111 -31.10 -27.17 -23.25
CA ASN A 111 -30.40 -27.28 -24.53
C ASN A 111 -30.70 -28.62 -25.21
N SER A 112 -31.42 -28.58 -26.34
CA SER A 112 -31.81 -29.78 -27.10
C SER A 112 -31.08 -29.84 -28.45
N GLU A 113 -31.15 -30.96 -29.17
CA GLU A 113 -30.63 -31.02 -30.55
C GLU A 113 -31.34 -30.03 -31.49
N VAL A 114 -32.53 -29.56 -31.09
CA VAL A 114 -33.45 -28.79 -31.93
C VAL A 114 -33.23 -27.27 -31.82
N PHE A 115 -32.61 -26.79 -30.74
CA PHE A 115 -32.20 -25.40 -30.58
C PHE A 115 -30.92 -25.28 -29.76
N ARG A 116 -30.11 -24.26 -30.06
CA ARG A 116 -28.80 -24.04 -29.43
C ARG A 116 -28.74 -22.70 -28.71
N ILE A 117 -28.25 -22.71 -27.47
CA ILE A 117 -27.94 -21.49 -26.73
C ILE A 117 -26.53 -21.01 -27.15
N LYS A 118 -26.43 -19.88 -27.85
CA LYS A 118 -25.15 -19.34 -28.36
C LYS A 118 -24.36 -18.56 -27.31
N THR A 119 -25.05 -17.80 -26.47
CA THR A 119 -24.44 -16.95 -25.45
C THR A 119 -25.33 -17.00 -24.22
N LEU A 120 -24.76 -17.26 -23.04
CA LEU A 120 -25.45 -17.21 -21.76
C LEU A 120 -24.63 -16.34 -20.81
N THR A 121 -25.25 -15.28 -20.30
CA THR A 121 -24.70 -14.44 -19.23
C THR A 121 -25.64 -14.50 -18.05
N VAL A 122 -25.14 -14.90 -16.89
CA VAL A 122 -25.91 -14.87 -15.63
C VAL A 122 -25.25 -13.86 -14.70
N ASP A 123 -26.04 -12.91 -14.22
CA ASP A 123 -25.58 -11.92 -13.27
C ASP A 123 -25.70 -12.41 -11.81
N ARG A 124 -25.20 -11.58 -10.88
CA ARG A 124 -25.17 -11.89 -9.44
C ARG A 124 -26.55 -11.90 -8.77
N GLN A 125 -27.58 -11.39 -9.43
CA GLN A 125 -28.96 -11.35 -8.94
C GLN A 125 -29.82 -12.49 -9.53
N GLY A 126 -29.20 -13.40 -10.28
CA GLY A 126 -29.87 -14.49 -10.98
C GLY A 126 -30.53 -14.06 -12.29
N GLN A 127 -30.22 -12.86 -12.80
CA GLN A 127 -30.67 -12.42 -14.11
C GLN A 127 -29.84 -13.11 -15.18
N ALA A 128 -30.47 -13.98 -15.96
CA ALA A 128 -29.88 -14.63 -17.11
C ALA A 128 -30.31 -13.92 -18.40
N VAL A 129 -29.35 -13.69 -19.28
CA VAL A 129 -29.58 -13.21 -20.65
C VAL A 129 -28.91 -14.17 -21.60
N PHE A 130 -29.67 -14.67 -22.57
CA PHE A 130 -29.16 -15.60 -23.55
C PHE A 130 -29.80 -15.48 -24.92
N ASN A 131 -29.08 -15.99 -25.93
CA ASN A 131 -29.56 -16.07 -27.30
C ASN A 131 -29.81 -17.53 -27.67
N VAL A 132 -31.03 -17.83 -28.10
CA VAL A 132 -31.44 -19.16 -28.59
C VAL A 132 -31.52 -19.11 -30.10
N THR A 133 -30.89 -20.07 -30.77
CA THR A 133 -31.04 -20.29 -32.21
C THR A 133 -31.77 -21.61 -32.46
N ALA A 134 -32.88 -21.58 -33.18
CA ALA A 134 -33.68 -22.74 -33.56
C ALA A 134 -33.72 -22.91 -35.08
N PHE A 135 -33.77 -24.15 -35.57
CA PHE A 135 -33.80 -24.44 -37.01
C PHE A 135 -35.16 -24.15 -37.67
N SER A 136 -36.21 -23.96 -36.88
CA SER A 136 -37.56 -23.64 -37.38
C SER A 136 -38.34 -22.81 -36.37
N LEU A 137 -39.35 -22.08 -36.87
CA LEU A 137 -40.22 -21.26 -36.02
C LEU A 137 -41.05 -22.08 -35.02
N PRO A 138 -41.63 -23.25 -35.37
CA PRO A 138 -42.39 -24.07 -34.41
C PRO A 138 -41.54 -24.57 -33.22
N VAL A 139 -40.25 -24.80 -33.45
CA VAL A 139 -39.32 -25.20 -32.38
C VAL A 139 -39.08 -24.04 -31.42
N LEU A 140 -39.02 -22.82 -31.95
CA LEU A 140 -38.89 -21.62 -31.15
C LEU A 140 -40.16 -21.34 -30.34
N GLU A 141 -41.34 -21.59 -30.91
CA GLU A 141 -42.62 -21.50 -30.20
C GLU A 141 -42.68 -22.51 -29.04
N ALA A 142 -42.36 -23.78 -29.28
CA ALA A 142 -42.30 -24.79 -28.23
C ALA A 142 -41.31 -24.43 -27.10
N PHE A 143 -40.19 -23.78 -27.44
CA PHE A 143 -39.25 -23.28 -26.45
C PHE A 143 -39.83 -22.14 -25.60
N VAL A 144 -40.58 -21.22 -26.21
CA VAL A 144 -41.27 -20.15 -25.47
C VAL A 144 -42.35 -20.73 -24.56
N ASP A 145 -43.07 -21.75 -25.00
CA ASP A 145 -44.09 -22.44 -24.19
C ASP A 145 -43.47 -23.17 -22.98
N ASP A 146 -42.30 -23.80 -23.15
CA ASP A 146 -41.54 -24.40 -22.03
C ASP A 146 -41.12 -23.33 -21.01
N LEU A 147 -40.63 -22.17 -21.48
CA LEU A 147 -40.28 -21.06 -20.59
C LEU A 147 -41.49 -20.52 -19.82
N GLN A 148 -42.66 -20.40 -20.46
CA GLN A 148 -43.90 -20.00 -19.79
C GLN A 148 -44.34 -21.03 -18.75
N THR A 149 -44.19 -22.32 -19.05
CA THR A 149 -44.47 -23.39 -18.10
C THR A 149 -43.57 -23.27 -16.86
N LYS A 150 -42.27 -23.05 -17.06
CA LYS A 150 -41.32 -22.84 -15.96
C LYS A 150 -41.53 -21.52 -15.18
N GLU A 151 -42.13 -20.51 -15.80
CA GLU A 151 -42.60 -19.31 -15.10
C GLU A 151 -43.78 -19.62 -14.18
N ASN A 152 -44.76 -20.41 -14.65
CA ASN A 152 -45.90 -20.86 -13.86
C ASN A 152 -45.49 -21.77 -12.69
N GLU A 153 -44.40 -22.54 -12.85
CA GLU A 153 -43.79 -23.38 -11.82
C GLU A 153 -42.89 -22.60 -10.84
N TYR A 154 -42.83 -21.27 -10.94
CA TYR A 154 -42.01 -20.38 -10.10
C TYR A 154 -40.49 -20.63 -10.18
N VAL A 155 -40.02 -21.32 -11.22
CA VAL A 155 -38.57 -21.53 -11.46
C VAL A 155 -37.93 -20.25 -11.99
N PHE A 156 -38.63 -19.57 -12.90
CA PHE A 156 -38.20 -18.31 -13.51
C PHE A 156 -39.21 -17.18 -13.28
N SER A 157 -38.77 -15.95 -13.50
CA SER A 157 -39.61 -14.75 -13.46
C SER A 157 -39.06 -13.68 -14.37
N ASP A 158 -39.87 -12.66 -14.64
CA ASP A 158 -39.50 -11.50 -15.47
C ASP A 158 -38.98 -11.93 -16.85
N ILE A 159 -39.59 -12.97 -17.45
CA ILE A 159 -39.19 -13.47 -18.75
C ILE A 159 -39.53 -12.42 -19.82
N LYS A 160 -38.51 -11.98 -20.56
CA LYS A 160 -38.64 -11.06 -21.69
C LYS A 160 -37.96 -11.66 -22.90
N ALA A 161 -38.73 -11.84 -23.96
CA ALA A 161 -38.25 -12.26 -25.26
C ALA A 161 -38.18 -11.03 -26.18
N GLN A 162 -37.00 -10.70 -26.71
CA GLN A 162 -36.78 -9.52 -27.53
C GLN A 162 -36.44 -9.94 -28.97
N GLY A 163 -37.46 -9.82 -29.84
CA GLY A 163 -37.30 -9.89 -31.29
C GLY A 163 -36.89 -11.27 -31.84
N ILE A 164 -37.50 -11.68 -32.94
CA ILE A 164 -37.07 -12.86 -33.68
C ILE A 164 -36.32 -12.38 -34.92
N LEU A 165 -35.07 -12.81 -35.06
CA LEU A 165 -34.22 -12.55 -36.22
C LEU A 165 -34.11 -13.82 -37.05
N ARG A 166 -34.42 -13.73 -38.34
CA ARG A 166 -34.17 -14.82 -39.29
C ARG A 166 -32.75 -14.70 -39.83
N GLU A 167 -31.95 -15.73 -39.61
CA GLU A 167 -30.56 -15.80 -40.03
C GLU A 167 -30.43 -16.21 -41.51
N LYS A 168 -29.25 -15.97 -42.09
CA LYS A 168 -28.98 -16.27 -43.51
C LYS A 168 -29.03 -17.78 -43.83
N ASP A 169 -28.80 -18.63 -42.83
CA ASP A 169 -28.89 -20.08 -42.93
C ASP A 169 -30.34 -20.62 -42.80
N GLY A 170 -31.32 -19.72 -42.64
CA GLY A 170 -32.73 -20.07 -42.48
C GLY A 170 -33.15 -20.36 -41.04
N SER A 171 -32.23 -20.34 -40.08
CA SER A 171 -32.53 -20.47 -38.65
C SER A 171 -33.14 -19.19 -38.07
N TYR A 172 -33.71 -19.30 -36.88
CA TYR A 172 -34.32 -18.18 -36.14
C TYR A 172 -33.56 -17.98 -34.83
N THR A 173 -33.15 -16.75 -34.55
CA THR A 173 -32.52 -16.35 -33.30
C THR A 173 -33.48 -15.50 -32.47
N LEU A 174 -33.58 -15.80 -31.17
CA LEU A 174 -34.34 -15.06 -30.17
C LEU A 174 -33.43 -14.68 -29.00
N ASN A 175 -33.50 -13.41 -28.59
CA ASN A 175 -32.87 -12.97 -27.35
C ASN A 175 -33.86 -13.10 -26.19
N VAL A 176 -33.45 -13.75 -25.11
CA VAL A 176 -34.27 -13.95 -23.92
C VAL A 176 -33.52 -13.42 -22.70
N SER A 177 -34.22 -12.67 -21.87
CA SER A 177 -33.78 -12.33 -20.52
C SER A 177 -34.77 -12.85 -19.50
N LEU A 178 -34.32 -13.50 -18.45
CA LEU A 178 -35.15 -14.02 -17.36
C LEU A 178 -34.42 -13.89 -16.03
N LYS A 179 -35.13 -14.06 -14.93
CA LYS A 179 -34.57 -14.05 -13.57
C LYS A 179 -34.87 -15.37 -12.87
N TYR A 180 -33.82 -16.06 -12.43
CA TYR A 180 -33.93 -17.28 -11.64
C TYR A 180 -34.49 -16.97 -10.25
N LYS A 181 -35.55 -17.69 -9.87
CA LYS A 181 -36.10 -17.67 -8.50
C LYS A 181 -35.70 -18.96 -7.82
N ARG A 182 -34.88 -18.85 -6.78
CA ARG A 182 -34.60 -20.01 -5.91
C ARG A 182 -35.92 -20.43 -5.27
N ASN A 183 -36.37 -21.64 -5.58
CA ASN A 183 -37.62 -22.17 -5.03
C ASN A 183 -37.44 -22.35 -3.50
N THR A 184 -37.98 -21.43 -2.70
CA THR A 184 -37.93 -21.50 -1.24
C THR A 184 -38.93 -22.53 -0.65
N ALA A 185 -39.68 -23.24 -1.49
CA ALA A 185 -40.73 -24.16 -1.06
C ALA A 185 -40.27 -25.55 -0.57
N LEU A 186 -38.96 -25.87 -0.62
CA LEU A 186 -38.41 -27.16 -0.17
C LEU A 186 -37.47 -27.06 1.04
N SER A 187 -37.52 -25.94 1.75
CA SER A 187 -36.75 -25.67 2.98
C SER A 187 -37.65 -25.16 4.10
N GLY A 188 -38.78 -25.84 4.31
CA GLY A 188 -39.66 -25.71 5.47
C GLY A 188 -39.61 -26.98 6.31
#